data_AF-A0A2K6UF74-F1
#
_entry.id   AF-A0A2K6UF74-F1
#
_cell.length_a   1.000
_cell.length_b   1.000
_cell.length_c   1.000
_cell.angle_alpha   90.00
_cell.angle_beta   90.00
_cell.angle_gamma   90.00
#
_symmetry.space_group_name_H-M   'P 1'
#
loop_
_entity.id
_entity.type
_entity.pdbx_description
1 polymer ?
#
loop_
_entity_poly.entity_id
_entity_poly.type
_entity_poly.pdbx_seq_one_letter_code
_entity_poly.pdbx_strand_id
1 'polypeptide(L)'
;LSSESSKKRKPKVIQSNGSLAEGKRNRSDTEQEGKYYGEEAEVDLQDPGRDYELMAEIQDLKSGGGKDVAIEIEEQKIQSCMHFMTLKKLNRLLRNLLYEVMHLQKEITKCLEFKSKHEEIDLVSLEEFYKEAPPDISKAEVTVGDPHQQTLAHLDWELEQRKRLAEKYCECLSNKEKILKETEVKKGYLSNLQLRLSSIMQEYLFMPFSQAHKQYETARHLPPPLCVLFVQATAYGQACDKTLSVATEERVEEAKALFKPPEDSQDDESDSDNENV
;
A
#
# COMPACT_ATOMS: atom_id res chain seq x y z
N LEU A 1 -13.18 14.31 37.24
CA LEU A 1 -13.56 12.89 37.05
C LEU A 1 -14.76 12.85 36.10
N SER A 2 -14.48 12.97 34.80
CA SER A 2 -15.50 12.86 33.74
C SER A 2 -15.41 11.47 33.12
N SER A 3 -16.50 10.72 33.23
CA SER A 3 -16.67 9.40 32.64
C SER A 3 -17.34 9.52 31.28
N GLU A 4 -16.59 9.28 30.20
CA GLU A 4 -17.10 9.27 28.83
C GLU A 4 -17.05 7.85 28.27
N SER A 5 -18.23 7.27 28.01
CA SER A 5 -18.40 5.88 27.60
C SER A 5 -18.14 5.68 26.11
N SER A 6 -17.05 4.99 25.76
CA SER A 6 -16.72 4.61 24.39
C SER A 6 -17.51 3.36 23.94
N LYS A 7 -18.49 3.54 23.03
CA LYS A 7 -19.20 2.42 22.38
C LYS A 7 -18.35 1.85 21.23
N LYS A 8 -17.82 0.64 21.44
CA LYS A 8 -17.12 -0.17 20.42
C LYS A 8 -18.09 -0.61 19.31
N ARG A 9 -17.84 -0.25 18.05
CA ARG A 9 -18.50 -0.82 16.86
C ARG A 9 -17.65 -1.98 16.31
N LYS A 10 -18.27 -3.13 16.05
CA LYS A 10 -17.64 -4.30 15.42
C LYS A 10 -17.57 -4.13 13.89
N PRO A 11 -16.54 -4.66 13.20
CA PRO A 11 -16.46 -4.61 11.74
C PRO A 11 -17.38 -5.64 11.10
N LYS A 12 -18.09 -5.23 10.03
CA LYS A 12 -19.02 -6.08 9.27
C LYS A 12 -18.28 -6.67 8.07
N VAL A 13 -18.10 -7.99 8.11
CA VAL A 13 -17.59 -8.81 7.00
C VAL A 13 -18.60 -8.78 5.86
N ILE A 14 -18.17 -8.40 4.66
CA ILE A 14 -18.97 -8.46 3.44
C ILE A 14 -18.68 -9.82 2.79
N GLN A 15 -19.67 -10.70 2.82
CA GLN A 15 -19.67 -11.95 2.07
C GLN A 15 -20.45 -11.71 0.78
N SER A 16 -19.76 -11.78 -0.35
CA SER A 16 -20.36 -11.79 -1.68
C SER A 16 -20.92 -13.18 -1.97
N ASN A 17 -22.23 -13.30 -2.11
CA ASN A 17 -22.87 -14.41 -2.83
C ASN A 17 -24.07 -13.87 -3.59
N GLY A 18 -24.05 -14.11 -4.90
CA GLY A 18 -25.03 -13.59 -5.85
C GLY A 18 -26.43 -14.17 -5.66
N SER A 19 -27.41 -13.34 -5.96
CA SER A 19 -28.65 -13.72 -6.62
C SER A 19 -29.26 -12.45 -7.18
N LEU A 20 -29.34 -12.39 -8.51
CA LEU A 20 -30.08 -11.38 -9.24
C LEU A 20 -31.56 -11.58 -8.89
N ALA A 21 -32.13 -10.73 -8.04
CA ALA A 21 -33.57 -10.71 -7.82
C ALA A 21 -34.20 -9.92 -8.98
N GLU A 22 -34.77 -10.62 -9.95
CA GLU A 22 -35.69 -10.01 -10.92
C GLU A 22 -36.81 -9.32 -10.14
N GLY A 23 -36.85 -7.98 -10.25
CA GLY A 23 -37.91 -7.17 -9.69
C GLY A 23 -39.25 -7.57 -10.30
N LYS A 24 -40.27 -7.73 -9.45
CA LYS A 24 -41.67 -7.85 -9.86
C LYS A 24 -42.04 -6.67 -10.75
N ARG A 25 -42.08 -6.87 -12.07
CA ARG A 25 -42.71 -5.93 -12.99
C ARG A 25 -44.19 -5.86 -12.64
N ASN A 26 -44.64 -4.70 -12.17
CA ASN A 26 -46.03 -4.47 -11.86
C ASN A 26 -46.82 -4.44 -13.17
N ARG A 27 -47.95 -5.14 -13.22
CA ARG A 27 -48.84 -5.24 -14.40
C ARG A 27 -49.30 -3.88 -14.92
N SER A 28 -49.29 -2.85 -14.06
CA SER A 28 -49.56 -1.45 -14.41
C SER A 28 -48.48 -0.82 -15.29
N ASP A 29 -47.21 -1.19 -15.13
CA ASP A 29 -46.11 -0.61 -15.92
C ASP A 29 -46.23 -1.00 -17.40
N THR A 30 -46.61 -2.24 -17.70
CA THR A 30 -46.72 -2.73 -19.08
C THR A 30 -47.89 -2.09 -19.84
N GLU A 31 -48.99 -1.77 -19.17
CA GLU A 31 -50.11 -1.02 -19.76
C GLU A 31 -49.77 0.48 -19.94
N GLN A 32 -48.92 1.03 -19.06
CA GLN A 32 -48.45 2.41 -19.13
C GLN A 32 -47.40 2.59 -20.23
N GLU A 33 -46.54 1.60 -20.38
CA GLU A 33 -45.51 1.46 -21.42
C GLU A 33 -46.17 1.28 -22.80
N GLY A 34 -47.20 0.43 -22.93
CA GLY A 34 -47.98 0.29 -24.17
C GLY A 34 -48.73 1.57 -24.58
N LYS A 35 -49.18 2.39 -23.61
CA LYS A 35 -49.77 3.72 -23.88
C LYS A 35 -48.72 4.75 -24.27
N TYR A 36 -47.54 4.69 -23.65
CA TYR A 36 -46.40 5.55 -23.97
C TYR A 36 -45.92 5.33 -25.42
N TYR A 37 -45.76 4.09 -25.86
CA TYR A 37 -45.35 3.77 -27.24
C TYR A 37 -46.42 4.10 -28.30
N GLY A 38 -47.71 3.93 -27.99
CA GLY A 38 -48.79 4.36 -28.90
C GLY A 38 -48.88 5.88 -29.05
N GLU A 39 -48.47 6.60 -28.02
CA GLU A 39 -48.49 8.06 -27.93
C GLU A 39 -47.28 8.71 -28.62
N GLU A 40 -46.14 8.02 -28.69
CA GLU A 40 -44.98 8.41 -29.50
C GLU A 40 -45.26 8.36 -31.02
N ALA A 41 -46.03 7.36 -31.48
CA ALA A 41 -46.37 7.23 -32.91
C ALA A 41 -47.27 8.38 -33.43
N GLU A 42 -48.02 9.03 -32.55
CA GLU A 42 -48.89 10.17 -32.87
C GLU A 42 -48.08 11.48 -33.02
N VAL A 43 -46.89 11.55 -32.39
CA VAL A 43 -45.98 12.69 -32.42
C VAL A 43 -45.25 12.81 -33.76
N ASP A 44 -44.84 11.68 -34.35
CA ASP A 44 -44.08 11.64 -35.60
C ASP A 44 -44.89 12.10 -36.83
N LEU A 45 -46.20 12.22 -36.71
CA LEU A 45 -47.12 12.61 -37.78
C LEU A 45 -47.51 14.11 -37.75
N GLN A 46 -47.09 14.86 -36.73
CA GLN A 46 -47.50 16.25 -36.53
C GLN A 46 -46.54 17.24 -37.22
N ASP A 47 -47.10 18.20 -37.95
CA ASP A 47 -46.34 19.27 -38.63
C ASP A 47 -46.61 20.61 -37.92
N PRO A 48 -45.59 21.25 -37.31
CA PRO A 48 -45.72 22.56 -36.66
C PRO A 48 -46.22 23.68 -37.59
N GLY A 49 -46.03 23.56 -38.91
CA GLY A 49 -46.49 24.56 -39.88
C GLY A 49 -48.01 24.72 -39.90
N ARG A 50 -48.74 23.62 -39.69
CA ARG A 50 -50.21 23.60 -39.68
C ARG A 50 -50.80 24.41 -38.52
N ASP A 51 -50.11 24.50 -37.38
CA ASP A 51 -50.56 25.31 -36.24
C ASP A 51 -50.48 26.82 -36.53
N TYR A 52 -49.46 27.24 -37.28
CA TYR A 52 -49.31 28.64 -37.69
C TYR A 52 -50.34 29.03 -38.76
N GLU A 53 -50.61 28.13 -39.69
CA GLU A 53 -51.65 28.30 -40.72
C GLU A 53 -53.04 28.43 -40.07
N LEU A 54 -53.37 27.57 -39.11
CA LEU A 54 -54.62 27.61 -38.36
C LEU A 54 -54.80 28.94 -37.61
N MET A 55 -53.73 29.45 -37.00
CA MET A 55 -53.75 30.72 -36.27
C MET A 55 -53.96 31.92 -37.20
N ALA A 56 -53.41 31.87 -38.42
CA ALA A 56 -53.63 32.89 -39.45
C ALA A 56 -55.08 32.84 -39.98
N GLU A 57 -55.61 31.65 -40.25
CA GLU A 57 -57.00 31.45 -40.70
C GLU A 57 -58.02 31.95 -39.67
N ILE A 58 -57.78 31.69 -38.37
CA ILE A 58 -58.59 32.24 -37.27
C ILE A 58 -58.55 33.78 -37.23
N GLN A 59 -57.42 34.38 -37.57
CA GLN A 59 -57.26 35.84 -37.58
C GLN A 59 -58.03 36.47 -38.75
N ASP A 60 -57.97 35.85 -39.92
CA ASP A 60 -58.68 36.28 -41.12
C ASP A 60 -60.20 36.14 -40.96
N LEU A 61 -60.67 34.99 -40.44
CA LEU A 61 -62.09 34.76 -40.13
C LEU A 61 -62.63 35.78 -39.12
N LYS A 62 -61.82 36.18 -38.13
CA LYS A 62 -62.19 37.24 -37.16
C LYS A 62 -62.42 38.61 -37.81
N SER A 63 -61.76 38.88 -38.93
CA SER A 63 -61.85 40.17 -39.63
C SER A 63 -63.08 40.26 -40.58
N GLY A 64 -63.65 39.12 -40.99
CA GLY A 64 -64.73 39.04 -41.98
C GLY A 64 -66.17 39.23 -41.48
N GLY A 65 -66.44 39.06 -40.18
CA GLY A 65 -67.67 39.55 -39.52
C GLY A 65 -69.03 38.92 -39.89
N GLY A 66 -69.08 37.68 -40.40
CA GLY A 66 -70.33 36.96 -40.72
C GLY A 66 -70.94 36.17 -39.55
N LYS A 67 -72.25 35.89 -39.57
CA LYS A 67 -72.94 35.09 -38.53
C LYS A 67 -72.55 33.60 -38.56
N ASP A 68 -72.32 33.04 -39.74
CA ASP A 68 -71.83 31.66 -39.91
C ASP A 68 -70.36 31.52 -39.50
N VAL A 69 -69.60 32.61 -39.60
CA VAL A 69 -68.17 32.68 -39.22
C VAL A 69 -67.97 32.54 -37.72
N ALA A 70 -68.98 32.84 -36.89
CA ALA A 70 -68.90 32.69 -35.44
C ALA A 70 -68.78 31.21 -35.01
N ILE A 71 -69.51 30.32 -35.69
CA ILE A 71 -69.50 28.87 -35.41
C ILE A 71 -68.16 28.28 -35.85
N GLU A 72 -67.67 28.66 -37.04
CA GLU A 72 -66.38 28.23 -37.57
C GLU A 72 -65.21 28.73 -36.71
N ILE A 73 -65.27 29.96 -36.19
CA ILE A 73 -64.30 30.48 -35.23
C ILE A 73 -64.32 29.66 -33.92
N GLU A 74 -65.47 29.21 -33.44
CA GLU A 74 -65.55 28.36 -32.25
C GLU A 74 -64.96 26.97 -32.50
N GLU A 75 -65.23 26.35 -33.65
CA GLU A 75 -64.64 25.08 -34.05
C GLU A 75 -63.11 25.16 -34.18
N GLN A 76 -62.62 26.22 -34.84
CA GLN A 76 -61.20 26.50 -34.99
C GLN A 76 -60.50 26.79 -33.66
N LYS A 77 -61.19 27.45 -32.70
CA LYS A 77 -60.68 27.61 -31.33
C LYS A 77 -60.58 26.27 -30.59
N ILE A 78 -61.54 25.37 -30.77
CA ILE A 78 -61.48 24.02 -30.19
C ILE A 78 -60.29 23.27 -30.80
N GLN A 79 -60.12 23.33 -32.12
CA GLN A 79 -58.98 22.73 -32.81
C GLN A 79 -57.65 23.28 -32.29
N SER A 80 -57.50 24.60 -32.18
CA SER A 80 -56.31 25.24 -31.62
C SER A 80 -56.04 24.82 -30.16
N CYS A 81 -57.08 24.71 -29.33
CA CYS A 81 -56.96 24.19 -27.96
C CYS A 81 -56.46 22.74 -27.94
N MET A 82 -56.95 21.86 -28.84
CA MET A 82 -56.47 20.49 -28.94
C MET A 82 -54.99 20.44 -29.31
N HIS A 83 -54.57 21.19 -30.34
CA HIS A 83 -53.16 21.26 -30.77
C HIS A 83 -52.25 21.77 -29.66
N PHE A 84 -52.66 22.80 -28.92
CA PHE A 84 -51.92 23.30 -27.77
C PHE A 84 -51.75 22.27 -26.65
N MET A 85 -52.79 21.46 -26.38
CA MET A 85 -52.72 20.39 -25.39
C MET A 85 -51.76 19.28 -25.84
N THR A 86 -51.75 18.93 -27.13
CA THR A 86 -50.79 17.98 -27.73
C THR A 86 -49.36 18.51 -27.66
N LEU A 87 -49.11 19.78 -27.99
CA LEU A 87 -47.78 20.39 -27.90
C LEU A 87 -47.25 20.37 -26.46
N LYS A 88 -48.10 20.71 -25.48
CA LYS A 88 -47.73 20.62 -24.05
C LYS A 88 -47.39 19.20 -23.63
N LYS A 89 -48.15 18.22 -24.13
CA LYS A 89 -47.94 16.80 -23.88
C LYS A 89 -46.58 16.35 -24.45
N LEU A 90 -46.29 16.70 -25.70
CA LEU A 90 -44.99 16.44 -26.34
C LEU A 90 -43.83 17.09 -25.59
N ASN A 91 -43.98 18.36 -25.18
CA ASN A 91 -42.94 19.04 -24.41
C ASN A 91 -42.66 18.33 -23.07
N ARG A 92 -43.68 17.77 -22.42
CA ARG A 92 -43.51 16.95 -21.20
C ARG A 92 -42.74 15.67 -21.50
N LEU A 93 -43.10 14.96 -22.57
CA LEU A 93 -42.41 13.73 -22.99
C LEU A 93 -40.93 14.01 -23.30
N LEU A 94 -40.65 15.08 -24.05
CA LEU A 94 -39.29 15.51 -24.33
C LEU A 94 -38.50 15.81 -23.05
N ARG A 95 -39.11 16.52 -22.09
CA ARG A 95 -38.47 16.81 -20.79
C ARG A 95 -38.17 15.54 -19.98
N ASN A 96 -39.08 14.55 -20.01
CA ASN A 96 -38.87 13.27 -19.34
C ASN A 96 -37.67 12.53 -19.95
N LEU A 97 -37.63 12.42 -21.28
CA LEU A 97 -36.54 11.74 -21.99
C LEU A 97 -35.19 12.45 -21.77
N LEU A 98 -35.17 13.78 -21.83
CA LEU A 98 -33.95 14.55 -21.54
C LEU A 98 -33.46 14.32 -20.11
N TYR A 99 -34.36 14.20 -19.14
CA TYR A 99 -33.99 13.88 -17.77
C TYR A 99 -33.39 12.47 -17.66
N GLU A 100 -33.98 11.49 -18.33
CA GLU A 100 -33.48 10.12 -18.37
C GLU A 100 -32.09 10.04 -19.01
N VAL A 101 -31.90 10.65 -20.19
CA VAL A 101 -30.59 10.75 -20.85
C VAL A 101 -29.56 11.40 -19.93
N MET A 102 -29.93 12.50 -19.27
CA MET A 102 -29.03 13.18 -18.32
C MET A 102 -28.71 12.28 -17.11
N HIS A 103 -29.69 11.53 -16.58
CA HIS A 103 -29.48 10.63 -15.45
C HIS A 103 -28.55 9.49 -15.83
N LEU A 104 -28.82 8.82 -16.95
CA LEU A 104 -27.98 7.75 -17.49
C LEU A 104 -26.56 8.25 -17.79
N GLN A 105 -26.43 9.44 -18.37
CA GLN A 105 -25.12 10.04 -18.61
C GLN A 105 -24.36 10.28 -17.30
N LYS A 106 -25.02 10.78 -16.25
CA LYS A 106 -24.40 10.94 -14.92
C LYS A 106 -23.99 9.60 -14.31
N GLU A 107 -24.81 8.56 -14.47
CA GLU A 107 -24.47 7.22 -14.00
C GLU A 107 -23.29 6.63 -14.77
N ILE A 108 -23.23 6.80 -16.09
CA ILE A 108 -22.09 6.39 -16.91
C ILE A 108 -20.82 7.10 -16.45
N THR A 109 -20.85 8.43 -16.29
CA THR A 109 -19.68 9.19 -15.80
C THR A 109 -19.24 8.69 -14.43
N LYS A 110 -20.18 8.47 -13.50
CA LYS A 110 -19.89 7.93 -12.18
C LYS A 110 -19.25 6.54 -12.24
N CYS A 111 -19.68 5.69 -13.16
CA CYS A 111 -19.09 4.37 -13.38
C CYS A 111 -17.69 4.47 -14.01
N LEU A 112 -17.45 5.43 -14.91
CA LEU A 112 -16.14 5.66 -15.53
C LEU A 112 -15.14 6.31 -14.57
N GLU A 113 -15.61 7.08 -13.59
CA GLU A 113 -14.78 7.62 -12.50
C GLU A 113 -14.33 6.55 -11.50
N PHE A 114 -14.84 5.31 -11.61
CA PHE A 114 -14.40 4.22 -10.76
C PHE A 114 -12.95 3.85 -11.07
N LYS A 115 -12.05 4.29 -10.20
CA LYS A 115 -10.66 3.83 -10.18
C LYS A 115 -10.54 2.65 -9.25
N SER A 116 -10.08 1.54 -9.78
CA SER A 116 -9.78 0.37 -8.97
C SER A 116 -8.39 0.48 -8.38
N LYS A 117 -8.22 0.02 -7.14
CA LYS A 117 -6.96 0.15 -6.38
C LYS A 117 -5.74 -0.47 -7.05
N HIS A 118 -5.93 -1.41 -7.98
CA HIS A 118 -4.84 -2.05 -8.70
C HIS A 118 -4.06 -1.09 -9.63
N GLU A 119 -4.64 0.05 -10.02
CA GLU A 119 -3.95 1.07 -10.83
C GLU A 119 -2.86 1.83 -10.05
N GLU A 120 -2.94 1.85 -8.72
CA GLU A 120 -1.97 2.54 -7.85
C GLU A 120 -0.85 1.60 -7.35
N ILE A 121 -0.89 0.31 -7.70
CA ILE A 121 0.07 -0.67 -7.22
C ILE A 121 1.20 -0.79 -8.24
N ASP A 122 2.43 -0.53 -7.79
CA ASP A 122 3.62 -0.81 -8.58
C ASP A 122 3.75 -2.32 -8.76
N LEU A 123 3.54 -2.76 -10.00
CA LEU A 123 3.59 -4.15 -10.40
C LEU A 123 4.99 -4.54 -10.89
N VAL A 124 5.36 -5.81 -10.70
CA VAL A 124 6.54 -6.44 -11.31
C VAL A 124 6.49 -6.30 -12.84
N SER A 125 7.63 -6.25 -13.52
CA SER A 125 7.61 -6.14 -14.98
C SER A 125 6.96 -7.38 -15.61
N LEU A 126 6.27 -7.22 -16.74
CA LEU A 126 5.64 -8.36 -17.45
C LEU A 126 6.69 -9.43 -17.84
N GLU A 127 7.92 -9.00 -18.14
CA GLU A 127 9.01 -9.90 -18.48
C GLU A 127 9.43 -10.79 -17.30
N GLU A 128 9.54 -10.22 -16.11
CA GLU A 128 9.86 -10.96 -14.89
C GLU A 128 8.69 -11.86 -14.48
N PHE A 129 7.45 -11.39 -14.62
CA PHE A 129 6.25 -12.19 -14.39
C PHE A 129 6.26 -13.48 -15.21
N TYR A 130 6.45 -13.42 -16.53
CA TYR A 130 6.46 -14.63 -17.36
C TYR A 130 7.68 -15.54 -17.15
N LYS A 131 8.78 -15.02 -16.61
CA LYS A 131 9.99 -15.81 -16.29
C LYS A 131 9.87 -16.54 -14.95
N GLU A 132 9.29 -15.89 -13.94
CA GLU A 132 9.29 -16.39 -12.56
C GLU A 132 7.97 -17.07 -12.16
N ALA A 133 6.85 -16.70 -12.78
CA ALA A 133 5.55 -17.24 -12.43
C ALA A 133 5.41 -18.70 -12.90
N PRO A 134 4.96 -19.62 -12.03
CA PRO A 134 4.61 -20.98 -12.40
C PRO A 134 3.57 -21.01 -13.53
N PRO A 135 3.62 -22.04 -14.40
CA PRO A 135 2.69 -22.16 -15.53
C PRO A 135 1.23 -22.26 -15.09
N ASP A 136 0.96 -22.73 -13.87
CA ASP A 136 -0.37 -22.82 -13.27
C ASP A 136 -1.04 -21.44 -13.08
N ILE A 137 -0.22 -20.40 -12.87
CA ILE A 137 -0.68 -19.01 -12.65
C ILE A 137 -0.50 -18.17 -13.92
N SER A 138 0.65 -18.30 -14.60
CA SER A 138 0.97 -17.44 -15.75
C SER A 138 0.06 -17.69 -16.96
N LYS A 139 -0.39 -18.94 -17.15
CA LYS A 139 -1.29 -19.39 -18.23
C LYS A 139 -1.07 -18.62 -19.53
N ALA A 140 0.18 -18.62 -20.03
CA ALA A 140 0.63 -17.78 -21.13
C ALA A 140 -0.22 -17.91 -22.41
N GLU A 141 -0.85 -19.07 -22.62
CA GLU A 141 -1.76 -19.31 -23.75
C GLU A 141 -3.02 -18.42 -23.74
N VAL A 142 -3.53 -18.06 -22.56
CA VAL A 142 -4.77 -17.27 -22.40
C VAL A 142 -4.45 -15.82 -22.04
N THR A 143 -3.40 -15.59 -21.26
CA THR A 143 -3.04 -14.24 -20.77
C THR A 143 -2.42 -13.36 -21.85
N VAL A 144 -1.78 -13.93 -22.87
CA VAL A 144 -1.20 -13.14 -23.98
C VAL A 144 -2.29 -12.60 -24.92
N GLY A 145 -3.46 -13.26 -24.99
CA GLY A 145 -4.56 -12.85 -25.86
C GLY A 145 -5.56 -11.88 -25.23
N ASP A 146 -5.69 -11.88 -23.91
CA ASP A 146 -6.65 -11.04 -23.17
C ASP A 146 -5.94 -10.19 -22.10
N PRO A 147 -5.86 -8.86 -22.28
CA PRO A 147 -5.26 -7.94 -21.30
C PRO A 147 -5.90 -8.04 -19.91
N HIS A 148 -7.20 -8.34 -19.81
CA HIS A 148 -7.86 -8.45 -18.50
C HIS A 148 -7.37 -9.68 -17.73
N GLN A 149 -7.30 -10.84 -18.40
CA GLN A 149 -6.77 -12.06 -17.80
C GLN A 149 -5.29 -11.94 -17.47
N GLN A 150 -4.52 -11.21 -18.28
CA GLN A 150 -3.14 -10.88 -17.98
C GLN A 150 -3.02 -10.14 -16.65
N THR A 151 -3.79 -9.07 -16.45
CA THR A 151 -3.76 -8.28 -15.22
C THR A 151 -4.20 -9.09 -14.01
N LEU A 152 -5.22 -9.95 -14.14
CA LEU A 152 -5.66 -10.83 -13.06
C LEU A 152 -4.59 -11.84 -12.65
N ALA A 153 -4.01 -12.54 -13.62
CA ALA A 153 -2.95 -13.52 -13.38
C ALA A 153 -1.70 -12.85 -12.76
N HIS A 154 -1.39 -11.64 -13.20
CA HIS A 154 -0.29 -10.86 -12.67
C HIS A 154 -0.52 -10.47 -11.20
N LEU A 155 -1.72 -9.98 -10.86
CA LEU A 155 -2.10 -9.64 -9.48
C LEU A 155 -2.11 -10.87 -8.57
N ASP A 156 -2.59 -12.02 -9.07
CA ASP A 156 -2.62 -13.26 -8.30
C ASP A 156 -1.20 -13.75 -7.99
N TRP A 157 -0.27 -13.63 -8.95
CA TRP A 157 1.13 -13.95 -8.72
C TRP A 157 1.76 -13.05 -7.67
N GLU A 158 1.55 -11.74 -7.74
CA GLU A 158 2.08 -10.82 -6.73
C GLU A 158 1.52 -11.09 -5.33
N LEU A 159 0.22 -11.40 -5.25
CA LEU A 159 -0.40 -11.72 -3.98
C LEU A 159 0.22 -12.98 -3.37
N GLU A 160 0.45 -14.00 -4.20
CA GLU A 160 1.11 -15.24 -3.81
C GLU A 160 2.57 -14.99 -3.37
N GLN A 161 3.30 -14.12 -4.10
CA GLN A 161 4.65 -13.68 -3.71
C GLN A 161 4.66 -12.97 -2.36
N ARG A 162 3.77 -12.00 -2.15
CA ARG A 162 3.66 -11.27 -0.88
C ARG A 162 3.33 -12.21 0.27
N LYS A 163 2.47 -13.22 0.07
CA LYS A 163 2.18 -14.25 1.07
C LYS A 163 3.43 -15.08 1.41
N ARG A 164 4.14 -15.59 0.40
CA ARG A 164 5.37 -16.37 0.60
C ARG A 164 6.46 -15.57 1.31
N LEU A 165 6.63 -14.30 0.94
CA LEU A 165 7.58 -13.40 1.59
C LEU A 165 7.20 -13.13 3.04
N ALA A 166 5.90 -12.88 3.31
CA ALA A 166 5.42 -12.70 4.68
C ALA A 166 5.62 -13.94 5.55
N GLU A 167 5.38 -15.14 5.00
CA GLU A 167 5.61 -16.40 5.71
C GLU A 167 7.10 -16.61 6.01
N LYS A 168 7.98 -16.46 5.01
CA LYS A 168 9.44 -16.50 5.21
C LYS A 168 9.93 -15.48 6.22
N TYR A 169 9.37 -14.27 6.20
CA TYR A 169 9.71 -13.23 7.17
C TYR A 169 9.32 -13.64 8.60
N CYS A 170 8.12 -14.19 8.79
CA CYS A 170 7.67 -14.73 10.07
C CYS A 170 8.58 -15.88 10.57
N GLU A 171 8.98 -16.80 9.68
CA GLU A 171 9.92 -17.87 10.01
C GLU A 171 11.29 -17.33 10.44
N CYS A 172 11.83 -16.37 9.68
CA CYS A 172 13.09 -15.70 10.02
C CYS A 172 13.03 -14.98 11.36
N LEU A 173 11.90 -14.31 11.68
CA LEU A 173 11.70 -13.70 13.00
C LEU A 173 11.70 -14.74 14.13
N SER A 174 11.01 -15.87 13.94
CA SER A 174 11.03 -16.96 14.92
C SER A 174 12.43 -17.54 15.12
N ASN A 175 13.17 -17.75 14.03
CA ASN A 175 14.54 -18.24 14.10
C ASN A 175 15.49 -17.25 14.77
N LYS A 176 15.35 -15.95 14.46
CA LYS A 176 16.06 -14.87 15.17
C LYS A 176 15.79 -14.91 16.67
N GLU A 177 14.53 -15.08 17.08
CA GLU A 177 14.17 -15.18 18.50
C GLU A 177 14.79 -16.41 19.18
N LYS A 178 14.79 -17.57 18.50
CA LYS A 178 15.45 -18.79 18.99
C LYS A 178 16.95 -18.58 19.19
N ILE A 179 17.64 -18.00 18.20
CA ILE A 179 19.08 -17.72 18.27
C ILE A 179 19.39 -16.73 19.39
N LEU A 180 18.55 -15.70 19.57
CA LEU A 180 18.71 -14.75 20.67
C LEU A 180 18.59 -15.43 22.04
N LYS A 181 17.58 -16.29 22.22
CA LYS A 181 17.42 -17.07 23.46
C LYS A 181 18.61 -18.01 23.70
N GLU A 182 19.07 -18.71 22.69
CA GLU A 182 20.24 -19.60 22.80
C GLU A 182 21.51 -18.82 23.14
N THR A 183 21.68 -17.64 22.53
CA THR A 183 22.80 -16.73 22.83
C THR A 183 22.75 -16.27 24.29
N GLU A 184 21.57 -15.94 24.81
CA GLU A 184 21.41 -15.54 26.21
C GLU A 184 21.73 -16.68 27.19
N VAL A 185 21.27 -17.90 26.89
CA VAL A 185 21.61 -19.10 27.68
C VAL A 185 23.12 -19.35 27.66
N LYS A 186 23.76 -19.27 26.48
CA LYS A 186 25.22 -19.43 26.36
C LYS A 186 26.00 -18.33 27.09
N LYS A 187 25.54 -17.08 27.04
CA LYS A 187 26.11 -15.97 27.83
C LYS A 187 26.00 -16.26 29.32
N GLY A 188 24.83 -16.69 29.80
CA GLY A 188 24.65 -17.10 31.19
C GLY A 188 25.59 -18.24 31.59
N TYR A 189 25.75 -19.26 30.73
CA TYR A 189 26.69 -20.35 30.96
C TYR A 189 28.14 -19.86 31.03
N LEU A 190 28.57 -18.98 30.12
CA LEU A 190 29.90 -18.38 30.12
C LEU A 190 30.15 -17.55 31.39
N SER A 191 29.18 -16.73 31.81
CA SER A 191 29.27 -15.97 33.07
C SER A 191 29.42 -16.89 34.29
N ASN A 192 28.65 -17.98 34.34
CA ASN A 192 28.78 -18.98 35.41
C ASN A 192 30.12 -19.70 35.38
N LEU A 193 30.61 -20.06 34.19
CA LEU A 193 31.92 -20.69 34.03
C LEU A 193 33.04 -19.74 34.46
N GLN A 194 32.96 -18.46 34.09
CA GLN A 194 33.90 -17.42 34.49
C GLN A 194 33.94 -17.28 36.02
N LEU A 195 32.78 -17.25 36.68
CA LEU A 195 32.69 -17.22 38.15
C LEU A 195 33.31 -18.47 38.79
N ARG A 196 33.06 -19.65 38.22
CA ARG A 196 33.64 -20.91 38.71
C ARG A 196 35.16 -20.92 38.54
N LEU A 197 35.65 -20.45 37.39
CA LEU A 197 37.08 -20.34 37.12
C LEU A 197 37.73 -19.33 38.07
N SER A 198 37.13 -18.17 38.31
CA SER A 198 37.64 -17.21 39.29
C SER A 198 37.64 -17.76 40.71
N SER A 199 36.63 -18.54 41.09
CA SER A 199 36.56 -19.21 42.39
C SER A 199 37.69 -20.23 42.53
N ILE A 200 37.92 -21.07 41.53
CA ILE A 200 39.02 -22.05 41.54
C ILE A 200 40.37 -21.34 41.54
N MET A 201 40.54 -20.26 40.77
CA MET A 201 41.75 -19.46 40.79
C MET A 201 42.00 -18.84 42.17
N GLN A 202 40.96 -18.41 42.90
CA GLN A 202 41.09 -17.91 44.27
C GLN A 202 41.41 -19.02 45.29
N GLU A 203 40.84 -20.21 45.10
CA GLU A 203 40.93 -21.32 46.06
C GLU A 203 42.22 -22.14 45.90
N TYR A 204 42.63 -22.42 44.66
CA TYR A 204 43.84 -23.19 44.35
C TYR A 204 45.09 -22.33 44.21
N LEU A 205 44.93 -21.03 43.98
CA LEU A 205 46.05 -20.09 43.84
C LEU A 205 45.90 -19.00 44.91
N PHE A 206 46.43 -19.26 46.11
CA PHE A 206 46.69 -18.23 47.14
C PHE A 206 47.79 -17.24 46.66
N MET A 207 47.61 -16.63 45.49
CA MET A 207 48.59 -15.72 44.88
C MET A 207 48.05 -14.29 44.87
N PRO A 208 48.85 -13.28 45.29
CA PRO A 208 48.57 -11.87 45.05
C PRO A 208 48.79 -11.55 43.55
N PHE A 209 47.94 -12.11 42.70
CA PHE A 209 48.05 -12.02 41.24
C PHE A 209 47.82 -10.59 40.72
N SER A 210 47.16 -9.72 41.50
CA SER A 210 46.86 -8.35 41.05
C SER A 210 48.10 -7.46 40.93
N GLN A 211 49.16 -7.71 41.71
CA GLN A 211 50.40 -6.92 41.64
C GLN A 211 51.40 -7.49 40.64
N ALA A 212 51.57 -8.82 40.61
CA ALA A 212 52.41 -9.50 39.63
C ALA A 212 51.89 -9.33 38.19
N HIS A 213 50.56 -9.36 37.99
CA HIS A 213 49.97 -9.15 36.67
C HIS A 213 50.10 -7.69 36.22
N LYS A 214 49.95 -6.71 37.12
CA LYS A 214 50.24 -5.29 36.80
C LYS A 214 51.68 -5.09 36.36
N GLN A 215 52.65 -5.73 37.04
CA GLN A 215 54.05 -5.66 36.67
C GLN A 215 54.33 -6.37 35.33
N TYR A 216 53.64 -7.48 35.06
CA TYR A 216 53.74 -8.20 33.78
C TYR A 216 53.14 -7.41 32.61
N GLU A 217 51.99 -6.75 32.81
CA GLU A 217 51.39 -5.84 31.81
C GLU A 217 52.32 -4.65 31.52
N THR A 218 52.98 -4.08 32.55
CA THR A 218 54.03 -3.08 32.32
C THR A 218 55.22 -3.65 31.55
N ALA A 219 55.61 -4.89 31.85
CA ALA A 219 56.73 -5.57 31.19
C ALA A 219 56.44 -6.01 29.75
N ARG A 220 55.17 -6.06 29.31
CA ARG A 220 54.81 -6.34 27.90
C ARG A 220 55.25 -5.24 26.95
N HIS A 221 55.44 -4.02 27.45
CA HIS A 221 55.94 -2.89 26.68
C HIS A 221 57.48 -2.83 26.62
N LEU A 222 58.17 -3.72 27.35
CA LEU A 222 59.63 -3.81 27.29
C LEU A 222 60.09 -4.48 25.99
N PRO A 223 61.26 -4.09 25.46
CA PRO A 223 61.93 -4.82 24.40
C PRO A 223 62.05 -6.32 24.70
N PRO A 224 61.94 -7.21 23.68
CA PRO A 224 61.90 -8.66 23.90
C PRO A 224 63.01 -9.24 24.80
N PRO A 225 64.29 -8.80 24.69
CA PRO A 225 65.35 -9.28 25.57
C PRO A 225 65.14 -8.89 27.06
N LEU A 226 64.59 -7.71 27.32
CA LEU A 226 64.35 -7.19 28.67
C LEU A 226 63.09 -7.83 29.30
N CYS A 227 62.08 -8.13 28.49
CA CYS A 227 60.90 -8.88 28.94
C CYS A 227 61.28 -10.29 29.41
N VAL A 228 62.14 -11.00 28.65
CA VAL A 228 62.64 -12.33 29.06
C VAL A 228 63.43 -12.26 30.37
N LEU A 229 64.32 -11.27 30.51
CA LEU A 229 65.08 -11.04 31.75
C LEU A 229 64.14 -10.78 32.93
N PHE A 230 63.11 -9.95 32.74
CA PHE A 230 62.13 -9.60 33.77
C PHE A 230 61.36 -10.84 34.24
N VAL A 231 60.88 -11.67 33.31
CA VAL A 231 60.17 -12.93 33.63
C VAL A 231 61.07 -13.91 34.37
N GLN A 232 62.34 -14.03 33.96
CA GLN A 232 63.29 -14.94 34.61
C GLN A 232 63.69 -14.44 36.01
N ALA A 233 63.96 -13.15 36.18
CA ALA A 233 64.33 -12.58 37.47
C ALA A 233 63.18 -12.63 38.48
N THR A 234 61.95 -12.37 38.04
CA THR A 234 60.75 -12.52 38.88
C THR A 234 60.48 -13.98 39.24
N ALA A 235 60.64 -14.92 38.30
CA ALA A 235 60.52 -16.35 38.59
C ALA A 235 61.59 -16.83 39.59
N TYR A 236 62.83 -16.37 39.45
CA TYR A 236 63.91 -16.71 40.37
C TYR A 236 63.70 -16.13 41.77
N GLY A 237 63.25 -14.87 41.88
CA GLY A 237 62.92 -14.24 43.16
C GLY A 237 61.75 -14.93 43.89
N GLN A 238 60.80 -15.47 43.14
CA GLN A 238 59.68 -16.23 43.71
C GLN A 238 60.08 -17.66 44.11
N ALA A 239 60.92 -18.33 43.33
CA ALA A 239 61.26 -19.74 43.53
C ALA A 239 62.44 -19.97 44.49
N CYS A 240 63.46 -19.10 44.46
CA CYS A 240 64.74 -19.34 45.12
C CYS A 240 65.10 -18.27 46.16
N ASP A 241 64.86 -16.98 45.89
CA ASP A 241 65.32 -15.89 46.77
C ASP A 241 64.30 -14.75 46.92
N LYS A 242 63.59 -14.73 48.05
CA LYS A 242 62.55 -13.75 48.37
C LYS A 242 63.09 -12.33 48.67
N THR A 243 64.41 -12.14 48.74
CA THR A 243 65.03 -10.81 48.96
C THR A 243 65.24 -10.03 47.67
N LEU A 244 65.15 -10.70 46.51
CA LEU A 244 65.27 -10.08 45.21
C LEU A 244 63.97 -9.33 44.84
N SER A 245 64.04 -8.00 44.78
CA SER A 245 62.97 -7.16 44.24
C SER A 245 63.30 -6.71 42.82
N VAL A 246 62.37 -6.95 41.90
CA VAL A 246 62.49 -6.52 40.50
C VAL A 246 61.37 -5.53 40.23
N ALA A 247 61.73 -4.31 39.85
CA ALA A 247 60.81 -3.25 39.48
C ALA A 247 61.22 -2.65 38.14
N THR A 248 60.24 -2.34 37.30
CA THR A 248 60.45 -1.60 36.04
C THR A 248 60.25 -0.12 36.32
N GLU A 249 61.33 0.66 36.35
CA GLU A 249 61.27 2.13 36.42
C GLU A 249 61.23 2.71 35.01
N GLU A 250 60.04 2.94 34.45
CA GLU A 250 59.90 3.74 33.21
C GLU A 250 58.59 4.55 33.18
N ARG A 251 58.61 5.64 32.41
CA ARG A 251 57.42 6.43 32.03
C ARG A 251 56.58 5.63 31.03
N VAL A 252 55.63 4.87 31.57
CA VAL A 252 54.71 3.98 30.83
C VAL A 252 54.01 4.66 29.64
N GLU A 253 53.79 5.97 29.68
CA GLU A 253 53.11 6.73 28.61
C GLU A 253 53.98 6.91 27.34
N GLU A 254 55.31 7.08 27.48
CA GLU A 254 56.21 7.25 26.33
C GLU A 254 56.44 5.91 25.60
N ALA A 255 56.54 4.79 26.34
CA ALA A 255 56.67 3.44 25.77
C ALA A 255 55.42 2.96 25.03
N LYS A 256 54.22 3.36 25.49
CA LYS A 256 52.95 3.10 24.78
C LYS A 256 52.83 3.90 23.49
N ALA A 257 53.36 5.12 23.44
CA ALA A 257 53.35 5.96 22.25
C ALA A 257 54.25 5.40 21.13
N LEU A 258 55.37 4.77 21.48
CA LEU A 258 56.29 4.10 20.55
C LEU A 258 55.69 2.83 19.89
N PHE A 259 54.67 2.23 20.51
CA PHE A 259 53.99 1.03 20.00
C PHE A 259 52.72 1.34 19.17
N LYS A 260 52.28 2.61 19.08
CA LYS A 260 51.24 2.98 18.12
C LYS A 260 51.85 3.01 16.70
N PRO A 261 51.29 2.27 15.72
CA PRO A 261 51.62 2.52 14.32
C PRO A 261 51.21 3.96 13.93
N PRO A 262 51.83 4.56 12.91
CA PRO A 262 51.42 5.87 12.40
C PRO A 262 49.92 5.81 12.04
N GLU A 263 49.16 6.80 12.50
CA GLU A 263 47.90 7.14 11.86
C GLU A 263 48.25 7.63 10.45
N ASP A 264 48.12 6.76 9.43
CA ASP A 264 47.97 7.21 8.06
C ASP A 264 46.56 7.82 7.94
N SER A 265 46.54 9.11 8.21
CA SER A 265 45.49 10.03 7.77
C SER A 265 45.67 10.32 6.29
N GLN A 266 44.88 9.64 5.45
CA GLN A 266 44.39 10.20 4.20
C GLN A 266 42.91 9.81 4.06
N ASP A 267 42.06 10.58 4.73
CA ASP A 267 40.73 10.87 4.22
C ASP A 267 40.91 11.77 2.99
N ASP A 268 41.10 11.16 1.82
CA ASP A 268 40.86 11.85 0.55
C ASP A 268 39.39 11.63 0.18
N GLU A 269 38.59 12.65 0.51
CA GLU A 269 37.30 12.98 -0.10
C GLU A 269 37.39 12.79 -1.63
N SER A 270 36.79 11.71 -2.15
CA SER A 270 36.58 11.54 -3.58
C SER A 270 35.11 11.76 -3.88
N ASP A 271 34.77 13.05 -3.95
CA ASP A 271 33.57 13.55 -4.59
C ASP A 271 33.87 13.62 -6.10
N SER A 272 33.24 12.74 -6.88
CA SER A 272 33.11 12.94 -8.31
C SER A 272 31.77 12.41 -8.78
N ASP A 273 30.85 13.37 -8.92
CA ASP A 273 29.79 13.34 -9.92
C ASP A 273 30.29 12.74 -11.23
N ASN A 274 29.48 11.87 -11.84
CA ASN A 274 29.56 11.61 -13.27
C ASN A 274 28.14 11.58 -13.86
N GLU A 275 27.66 12.78 -14.18
CA GLU A 275 26.64 13.01 -15.20
C GLU A 275 27.14 12.56 -16.59
N ASN A 276 26.20 12.00 -17.37
CA ASN A 276 26.20 11.86 -18.84
C ASN A 276 27.22 10.90 -19.52
N VAL A 277 26.72 9.76 -20.01
CA VAL A 277 26.53 9.47 -21.47
C VAL A 277 25.33 8.53 -21.63
#